data_AF-H6C3J8-F1
#
_entry.id   AF-H6C3J8-F1
#
_cell.length_a   1.000
_cell.length_b   1.000
_cell.length_c   1.000
_cell.angle_alpha   90.00
_cell.angle_beta   90.00
_cell.angle_gamma   90.00
#
_symmetry.space_group_name_H-M   'P 1'
#
loop_
_entity.id
_entity.type
_entity.pdbx_description
1 polymer ?
#
loop_
_entity_poly.entity_id
_entity_poly.type
_entity_poly.pdbx_seq_one_letter_code
_entity_poly.pdbx_strand_id
1 'polypeptide(L)'
;MPSDKSIKDVQTPVQPPAHPVPQLQKPFEESMIESINNQLYEDVPADAMTRRTMLLEAPTYQRVIAGRWTQKPGEKYHPLWKLVAQMSFGMHLLAHNMAISEEEVMRILQSHVDDIDGFLERTTEDFDLAQSDIHERIRCLKLPLAHGEVFDRMLEDRAFRASILDGNEKIDHVIGRTKRATKDALKDVQKGFDATNVLEKYLTKLSSTWRRESPEHEAVLVAMLGNVEGWRTAFLELHLQGNKLAGSLTKLGEIVSEMEQRAAVVSRNLIVSADAFSVLSFP
;
A
#
# COMPACT_ATOMS: atom_id res chain seq x y z
N MET A 1 -14.95 55.47 27.80
CA MET A 1 -14.98 55.42 26.33
C MET A 1 -13.98 56.44 25.82
N PRO A 2 -12.80 55.98 25.37
CA PRO A 2 -12.60 55.94 23.92
C PRO A 2 -11.85 54.70 23.38
N SER A 3 -12.34 54.28 22.21
CA SER A 3 -11.64 53.70 21.05
C SER A 3 -10.65 52.54 21.26
N ASP A 4 -11.25 51.36 21.11
CA ASP A 4 -10.70 50.14 20.56
C ASP A 4 -9.86 50.39 19.28
N LYS A 5 -8.59 49.96 19.29
CA LYS A 5 -7.77 49.76 18.09
C LYS A 5 -7.43 48.29 18.00
N SER A 6 -8.31 47.55 17.34
CA SER A 6 -8.02 46.23 16.78
C SER A 6 -6.83 46.35 15.84
N ILE A 7 -5.67 45.89 16.31
CA ILE A 7 -4.53 45.54 15.45
C ILE A 7 -4.97 44.27 14.71
N LYS A 8 -5.44 44.44 13.48
CA LYS A 8 -5.55 43.33 12.54
C LYS A 8 -4.14 42.98 12.12
N ASP A 9 -3.58 41.91 12.68
CA ASP A 9 -2.41 41.24 12.13
C ASP A 9 -2.74 40.83 10.70
N VAL A 10 -2.20 41.60 9.75
CA VAL A 10 -2.17 41.23 8.34
C VAL A 10 -1.11 40.14 8.23
N GLN A 11 -1.52 38.88 8.36
CA GLN A 11 -0.70 37.73 7.97
C GLN A 11 -0.38 37.89 6.48
N THR A 12 0.82 38.41 6.20
CA THR A 12 1.35 38.44 4.85
C THR A 12 1.52 36.99 4.43
N PRO A 13 0.99 36.54 3.27
CA PRO A 13 1.20 35.17 2.85
C PRO A 13 2.71 34.96 2.67
N VAL A 14 3.31 34.19 3.57
CA VAL A 14 4.72 33.82 3.51
C VAL A 14 4.90 33.06 2.21
N GLN A 15 5.57 33.68 1.22
CA GLN A 15 5.89 32.98 -0.01
C GLN A 15 6.83 31.82 0.35
N PRO A 16 6.51 30.58 -0.03
CA PRO A 16 7.36 29.44 0.25
C PRO A 16 8.76 29.67 -0.34
N PRO A 17 9.83 29.28 0.38
CA PRO A 17 11.18 29.44 -0.14
C PRO A 17 11.39 28.61 -1.41
N ALA A 18 12.34 29.04 -2.24
CA ALA A 18 12.74 28.29 -3.42
C ALA A 18 13.44 26.98 -3.01
N HIS A 19 12.95 25.88 -3.56
CA HIS A 19 13.41 24.53 -3.30
C HIS A 19 14.66 24.23 -4.16
N PRO A 20 15.71 23.58 -3.61
CA PRO A 20 16.97 23.31 -4.33
C PRO A 20 16.81 22.35 -5.51
N VAL A 21 15.71 21.59 -5.52
CA VAL A 21 15.32 20.69 -6.61
C VAL A 21 14.01 21.21 -7.23
N PRO A 22 14.01 21.77 -8.45
CA PRO A 22 12.83 22.43 -9.03
C PRO A 22 11.57 21.55 -9.10
N GLN A 23 11.73 20.26 -9.39
CA GLN A 23 10.58 19.33 -9.47
C GLN A 23 9.90 19.07 -8.12
N LEU A 24 10.59 19.36 -7.02
CA LEU A 24 10.09 19.20 -5.65
C LEU A 24 9.49 20.49 -5.08
N GLN A 25 9.54 21.61 -5.82
CA GLN A 25 8.99 22.89 -5.37
C GLN A 25 7.50 22.78 -4.98
N LYS A 26 6.67 22.28 -5.90
CA LYS A 26 5.22 22.22 -5.68
C LYS A 26 4.78 21.23 -4.59
N PRO A 27 5.32 20.00 -4.48
CA PRO A 27 5.00 19.15 -3.32
C PRO A 27 5.47 19.77 -2.01
N PHE A 28 6.60 20.49 -1.99
CA PHE A 28 7.06 21.23 -0.83
C PHE A 28 6.07 22.34 -0.43
N GLU A 29 5.64 23.16 -1.38
CA GLU A 29 4.63 24.22 -1.16
C GLU A 29 3.31 23.66 -0.62
N GLU A 30 2.81 22.57 -1.19
CA GLU A 30 1.58 21.91 -0.73
C GLU A 30 1.75 21.40 0.72
N SER A 31 2.90 20.78 1.04
CA SER A 31 3.18 20.29 2.40
C SER A 31 3.23 21.42 3.44
N MET A 32 3.78 22.58 3.10
CA MET A 32 3.84 23.75 3.98
C MET A 32 2.44 24.29 4.31
N ILE A 33 1.55 24.34 3.31
CA ILE A 33 0.16 24.79 3.49
C ILE A 33 -0.61 23.79 4.36
N GLU A 34 -0.36 22.49 4.20
CA GLU A 34 -1.01 21.44 4.98
C GLU A 34 -0.61 21.47 6.46
N SER A 35 0.68 21.69 6.75
CA SER A 35 1.16 21.82 8.13
C SER A 35 0.52 22.98 8.89
N ILE A 36 0.19 24.08 8.21
CA ILE A 36 -0.51 25.23 8.81
C ILE A 36 -1.96 24.88 9.17
N ASN A 37 -2.60 24.02 8.36
CA ASN A 37 -4.00 23.64 8.54
C ASN A 37 -4.20 22.44 9.49
N ASN A 38 -3.13 21.94 10.10
CA ASN A 38 -3.11 20.93 11.17
C ASN A 38 -3.99 19.70 10.86
N GLN A 39 -3.83 19.13 9.66
CA GLN A 39 -4.52 17.89 9.31
C GLN A 39 -3.98 16.73 10.16
N LEU A 40 -4.80 16.23 11.06
CA LEU A 40 -4.54 14.97 11.76
C LEU A 40 -4.65 13.83 10.75
N TYR A 41 -3.63 12.98 10.74
CA TYR A 41 -3.69 11.71 10.02
C TYR A 41 -4.48 10.70 10.85
N GLU A 42 -5.38 9.95 10.21
CA GLU A 42 -6.01 8.80 10.86
C GLU A 42 -4.94 7.78 11.23
N ASP A 43 -5.03 7.28 12.46
CA ASP A 43 -4.13 6.26 12.96
C ASP A 43 -4.39 4.95 12.21
N VAL A 44 -3.34 4.40 11.60
CA VAL A 44 -3.41 3.14 10.87
C VAL A 44 -3.08 2.04 11.86
N PRO A 45 -3.93 1.01 12.03
CA PRO A 45 -3.64 -0.09 12.94
C PRO A 45 -2.24 -0.66 12.71
N ALA A 46 -1.46 -0.73 13.79
CA ALA A 46 -0.08 -1.21 13.73
C ALA A 46 0.02 -2.68 13.32
N ASP A 47 -0.96 -3.50 13.71
CA ASP A 47 -0.96 -4.94 13.47
C ASP A 47 -1.50 -5.32 12.07
N ALA A 48 -0.71 -6.09 11.31
CA ALA A 48 -1.04 -6.55 9.96
C ALA A 48 -2.28 -7.47 9.93
N MET A 49 -2.48 -8.31 10.96
CA MET A 49 -3.65 -9.18 11.04
C MET A 49 -4.94 -8.37 11.13
N THR A 50 -4.95 -7.34 11.99
CA THR A 50 -6.07 -6.41 12.12
C THR A 50 -6.35 -5.72 10.79
N ARG A 51 -5.32 -5.23 10.10
CA ARG A 51 -5.48 -4.60 8.78
C ARG A 51 -6.07 -5.58 7.75
N ARG A 52 -5.61 -6.83 7.75
CA ARG A 52 -6.10 -7.88 6.86
C ARG A 52 -7.57 -8.21 7.13
N THR A 53 -7.95 -8.36 8.39
CA THR A 53 -9.34 -8.60 8.82
C THR A 53 -10.25 -7.45 8.36
N MET A 54 -9.85 -6.19 8.61
CA MET A 54 -10.60 -5.02 8.16
C MET A 54 -10.79 -5.01 6.63
N LEU A 55 -9.75 -5.32 5.87
CA LEU A 55 -9.81 -5.37 4.40
C LEU A 55 -10.84 -6.39 3.89
N LEU A 56 -10.86 -7.58 4.51
CA LEU A 56 -11.69 -8.71 4.08
C LEU A 56 -13.13 -8.61 4.59
N GLU A 57 -13.34 -8.14 5.81
CA GLU A 57 -14.66 -8.15 6.46
C GLU A 57 -15.47 -6.87 6.24
N ALA A 58 -14.84 -5.75 5.88
CA ALA A 58 -15.55 -4.50 5.67
C ALA A 58 -16.62 -4.65 4.56
N PRO A 59 -17.83 -4.07 4.73
CA PRO A 59 -18.93 -4.23 3.77
C PRO A 59 -18.60 -3.66 2.39
N THR A 60 -17.77 -2.62 2.35
CA THR A 60 -17.24 -2.04 1.12
C THR A 60 -15.73 -1.99 1.17
N TYR A 61 -15.09 -1.91 0.00
CA TYR A 61 -13.64 -1.79 -0.06
C TYR A 61 -13.22 -0.43 0.48
N GLN A 62 -12.42 -0.47 1.54
CA GLN A 62 -11.68 0.66 2.05
C GLN A 62 -10.21 0.27 2.08
N ARG A 63 -9.39 1.24 1.74
CA ARG A 63 -7.96 1.08 1.56
C ARG A 63 -7.36 1.20 2.98
N VAL A 64 -6.76 0.13 3.52
CA VAL A 64 -6.44 0.05 4.97
C VAL A 64 -5.13 0.75 5.33
N ILE A 65 -4.09 0.60 4.50
CA ILE A 65 -2.85 1.42 4.61
C ILE A 65 -3.08 2.85 4.05
N ALA A 66 -4.32 3.19 3.69
CA ALA A 66 -4.59 4.41 2.96
C ALA A 66 -4.40 5.69 3.74
N GLY A 67 -4.58 5.68 5.07
CA GLY A 67 -4.75 6.88 5.90
C GLY A 67 -3.85 8.05 5.49
N ARG A 68 -2.61 8.04 5.96
CA ARG A 68 -1.62 9.09 5.64
C ARG A 68 -0.93 8.94 4.28
N TRP A 69 -1.02 7.79 3.63
CA TRP A 69 -0.23 7.47 2.43
C TRP A 69 -0.97 7.62 1.12
N THR A 70 -2.30 7.69 1.17
CA THR A 70 -3.11 7.93 -0.01
C THR A 70 -3.15 9.41 -0.32
N GLN A 71 -2.93 9.75 -1.58
CA GLN A 71 -3.26 11.07 -2.09
C GLN A 71 -4.77 11.30 -1.96
N LYS A 72 -5.17 12.20 -1.06
CA LYS A 72 -6.59 12.47 -0.77
C LYS A 72 -7.25 13.21 -1.95
N PRO A 73 -8.58 13.14 -2.07
CA PRO A 73 -9.31 13.95 -3.04
C PRO A 73 -8.99 15.45 -2.87
N GLY A 74 -8.48 16.08 -3.92
CA GLY A 74 -8.10 17.50 -3.92
C GLY A 74 -6.61 17.76 -3.66
N GLU A 75 -5.86 16.79 -3.14
CA GLU A 75 -4.39 16.88 -3.07
C GLU A 75 -3.78 16.73 -4.47
N LYS A 76 -2.74 17.50 -4.79
CA LYS A 76 -2.07 17.40 -6.11
C LYS A 76 -0.86 16.49 -6.05
N TYR A 77 -0.25 16.34 -4.88
CA TYR A 77 0.96 15.56 -4.70
C TYR A 77 0.74 14.41 -3.73
N HIS A 78 1.39 13.28 -4.03
CA HIS A 78 1.36 12.11 -3.17
C HIS A 78 2.15 12.37 -1.87
N PRO A 79 1.73 11.86 -0.70
CA PRO A 79 2.40 12.09 0.57
C PRO A 79 3.92 11.79 0.56
N LEU A 80 4.34 10.68 -0.05
CA LEU A 80 5.77 10.36 -0.19
C LEU A 80 6.58 11.40 -0.99
N TRP A 81 5.97 12.07 -1.97
CA TRP A 81 6.64 13.16 -2.69
C TRP A 81 6.81 14.41 -1.82
N LYS A 82 5.84 14.67 -0.94
CA LYS A 82 5.90 15.77 0.03
C LYS A 82 7.00 15.53 1.06
N LEU A 83 7.07 14.33 1.62
CA LEU A 83 8.14 13.92 2.54
C LEU A 83 9.51 14.08 1.91
N VAL A 84 9.72 13.52 0.71
CA VAL A 84 11.01 13.65 0.00
C VAL A 84 11.36 15.12 -0.27
N ALA A 85 10.37 15.96 -0.60
CA ALA A 85 10.59 17.38 -0.77
C ALA A 85 11.10 18.02 0.53
N GLN A 86 10.41 17.81 1.65
CA GLN A 86 10.81 18.29 2.97
C GLN A 86 12.19 17.78 3.38
N MET A 87 12.50 16.50 3.15
CA MET A 87 13.80 15.91 3.45
C MET A 87 14.93 16.52 2.65
N SER A 88 14.75 16.66 1.33
CA SER A 88 15.77 17.28 0.48
C SER A 88 16.00 18.76 0.84
N PHE A 89 14.95 19.47 1.24
CA PHE A 89 15.06 20.83 1.75
C PHE A 89 15.77 20.88 3.11
N GLY A 90 15.46 19.98 4.05
CA GLY A 90 16.16 19.89 5.33
C GLY A 90 17.65 19.64 5.17
N MET A 91 18.03 18.68 4.31
CA MET A 91 19.43 18.43 3.96
C MET A 91 20.10 19.65 3.30
N HIS A 92 19.36 20.43 2.52
CA HIS A 92 19.85 21.68 1.94
C HIS A 92 20.14 22.75 2.99
N LEU A 93 19.25 22.90 3.99
CA LEU A 93 19.43 23.87 5.07
C LEU A 93 20.68 23.57 5.89
N LEU A 94 20.91 22.30 6.23
CA LEU A 94 22.13 21.86 6.93
C LEU A 94 23.37 22.16 6.07
N ALA A 95 23.33 21.81 4.78
CA ALA A 95 24.49 21.93 3.92
C ALA A 95 24.97 23.35 3.61
N HIS A 96 24.11 24.34 3.82
CA HIS A 96 24.39 25.75 3.54
C HIS A 96 24.36 26.60 4.81
N ASN A 97 24.34 26.00 6.00
CA ASN A 97 24.25 26.69 7.29
C ASN A 97 23.08 27.70 7.33
N MET A 98 21.94 27.32 6.73
CA MET A 98 20.72 28.14 6.67
C MET A 98 19.68 27.72 7.72
N ALA A 99 19.94 26.66 8.48
CA ALA A 99 19.06 26.22 9.55
C ALA A 99 19.10 27.23 10.72
N ILE A 100 17.93 27.63 11.20
CA ILE A 100 17.82 28.41 12.45
C ILE A 100 18.26 27.55 13.65
N SER A 101 17.92 26.26 13.60
CA SER A 101 18.34 25.25 14.56
C SER A 101 18.65 23.96 13.80
N GLU A 102 19.92 23.54 13.80
CA GLU A 102 20.34 22.28 13.17
C GLU A 102 19.73 21.07 13.89
N GLU A 103 19.62 21.12 15.22
CA GLU A 103 18.98 20.08 16.03
C GLU A 103 17.53 19.84 15.61
N GLU A 104 16.79 20.93 15.40
CA GLU A 104 15.39 20.84 14.96
C GLU A 104 15.28 20.25 13.55
N VAL A 105 16.17 20.65 12.64
CA VAL A 105 16.20 20.07 11.28
C VAL A 105 16.52 18.58 11.34
N MET A 106 17.50 18.16 12.14
CA MET A 106 17.84 16.74 12.33
C MET A 106 16.66 15.95 12.91
N ARG A 107 15.96 16.49 13.91
CA ARG A 107 14.78 15.88 14.51
C ARG A 107 13.65 15.68 13.49
N ILE A 108 13.39 16.68 12.65
CA ILE A 108 12.37 16.60 11.58
C ILE A 108 12.79 15.56 10.52
N LEU A 109 14.06 15.57 10.11
CA LEU A 109 14.58 14.59 9.15
C LEU A 109 14.43 13.16 9.68
N GLN A 110 14.76 12.91 10.94
CA GLN A 110 14.57 11.58 11.55
C GLN A 110 13.10 11.17 11.54
N SER A 111 12.18 12.06 11.90
CA SER A 111 10.74 11.76 11.82
C SER A 111 10.31 11.38 10.41
N HIS A 112 10.87 12.02 9.37
CA HIS A 112 10.56 11.67 7.98
C HIS A 112 11.21 10.36 7.52
N VAL A 113 12.36 9.99 8.10
CA VAL A 113 12.96 8.66 7.91
C VAL A 113 12.03 7.59 8.50
N ASP A 114 11.64 7.74 9.77
CA ASP A 114 10.75 6.82 10.48
C ASP A 114 9.41 6.64 9.73
N ASP A 115 8.93 7.72 9.14
CA ASP A 115 7.74 7.75 8.32
C ASP A 115 7.84 6.83 7.08
N ILE A 116 8.93 6.94 6.31
CA ILE A 116 9.14 6.11 5.11
C ILE A 116 9.40 4.66 5.51
N ASP A 117 10.20 4.43 6.55
CA ASP A 117 10.46 3.09 7.08
C ASP A 117 9.15 2.42 7.51
N GLY A 118 8.32 3.12 8.27
CA GLY A 118 7.01 2.62 8.69
C GLY A 118 6.05 2.39 7.52
N PHE A 119 6.16 3.11 6.40
CA PHE A 119 5.41 2.78 5.18
C PHE A 119 5.87 1.44 4.59
N LEU A 120 7.18 1.28 4.43
CA LEU A 120 7.79 0.09 3.81
C LEU A 120 7.53 -1.16 4.65
N GLU A 121 7.72 -1.08 5.97
CA GLU A 121 7.48 -2.17 6.91
C GLU A 121 6.04 -2.67 6.83
N ARG A 122 5.05 -1.79 7.04
CA ARG A 122 3.63 -2.17 7.01
C ARG A 122 3.18 -2.72 5.66
N THR A 123 3.68 -2.16 4.56
CA THR A 123 3.34 -2.65 3.22
C THR A 123 3.92 -4.05 2.99
N THR A 124 5.13 -4.31 3.50
CA THR A 124 5.78 -5.62 3.43
C THR A 124 4.99 -6.66 4.22
N GLU A 125 4.65 -6.35 5.47
CA GLU A 125 3.85 -7.24 6.33
C GLU A 125 2.50 -7.59 5.69
N ASP A 126 1.81 -6.61 5.10
CA ASP A 126 0.52 -6.83 4.43
C ASP A 126 0.66 -7.73 3.20
N PHE A 127 1.75 -7.60 2.46
CA PHE A 127 2.05 -8.48 1.31
C PHE A 127 2.39 -9.89 1.75
N ASP A 128 3.21 -10.06 2.79
CA ASP A 128 3.58 -11.37 3.32
C ASP A 128 2.38 -12.12 3.88
N LEU A 129 1.51 -11.42 4.62
CA LEU A 129 0.30 -12.00 5.18
C LEU A 129 -0.69 -12.37 4.07
N ALA A 130 -0.90 -11.49 3.08
CA ALA A 130 -1.75 -11.81 1.93
C ALA A 130 -1.19 -12.99 1.13
N GLN A 131 0.13 -13.04 0.91
CA GLN A 131 0.77 -14.13 0.19
C GLN A 131 0.59 -15.47 0.90
N SER A 132 0.71 -15.48 2.23
CA SER A 132 0.52 -16.66 3.07
C SER A 132 -0.92 -17.15 3.05
N ASP A 133 -1.90 -16.25 3.21
CA ASP A 133 -3.34 -16.57 3.13
C ASP A 133 -3.71 -17.17 1.76
N ILE A 134 -3.25 -16.55 0.67
CA ILE A 134 -3.54 -17.05 -0.70
C ILE A 134 -2.87 -18.41 -0.94
N HIS A 135 -1.64 -18.62 -0.48
CA HIS A 135 -0.99 -19.93 -0.61
C HIS A 135 -1.69 -21.03 0.18
N GLU A 136 -2.17 -20.72 1.38
CA GLU A 136 -2.91 -21.67 2.20
C GLU A 136 -4.21 -22.10 1.51
N ARG A 137 -4.96 -21.14 0.97
CA ARG A 137 -6.18 -21.43 0.20
C ARG A 137 -5.90 -22.30 -1.01
N ILE A 138 -4.86 -21.98 -1.79
CA ILE A 138 -4.43 -22.80 -2.94
C ILE A 138 -4.12 -24.23 -2.48
N ARG A 139 -3.38 -24.39 -1.37
CA ARG A 139 -3.02 -25.70 -0.83
C ARG A 139 -4.27 -26.51 -0.47
N CYS A 140 -5.20 -25.90 0.26
CA CYS A 140 -6.44 -26.54 0.68
C CYS A 140 -7.31 -26.98 -0.50
N LEU A 141 -7.49 -26.11 -1.50
CA LEU A 141 -8.36 -26.40 -2.64
C LEU A 141 -7.75 -27.38 -3.64
N LYS A 142 -6.43 -27.50 -3.70
CA LYS A 142 -5.77 -28.52 -4.53
C LYS A 142 -6.02 -29.94 -4.06
N LEU A 143 -6.25 -30.15 -2.77
CA LEU A 143 -6.44 -31.47 -2.19
C LEU A 143 -7.64 -32.22 -2.78
N PRO A 144 -8.88 -31.67 -2.80
CA PRO A 144 -10.01 -32.35 -3.44
C PRO A 144 -9.82 -32.52 -4.96
N LEU A 145 -9.19 -31.56 -5.64
CA LEU A 145 -8.95 -31.66 -7.10
C LEU A 145 -7.95 -32.75 -7.47
N ALA A 146 -7.00 -33.09 -6.58
CA ALA A 146 -6.11 -34.23 -6.75
C ALA A 146 -6.85 -35.58 -6.70
N HIS A 147 -8.07 -35.60 -6.15
CA HIS A 147 -8.93 -36.79 -6.03
C HIS A 147 -10.26 -36.59 -6.77
N GLY A 148 -10.19 -36.14 -8.03
CA GLY A 148 -11.34 -35.73 -8.84
C GLY A 148 -12.54 -36.68 -8.80
N GLU A 149 -12.37 -37.99 -8.98
CA GLU A 149 -13.49 -38.95 -8.96
C GLU A 149 -14.19 -39.06 -7.60
N VAL A 150 -13.44 -38.91 -6.49
CA VAL A 150 -14.02 -38.90 -5.15
C VAL A 150 -14.77 -37.59 -4.95
N PHE A 151 -14.15 -36.48 -5.34
CA PHE A 151 -14.76 -35.15 -5.24
C PHE A 151 -16.04 -35.03 -6.06
N ASP A 152 -16.04 -35.50 -7.31
CA ASP A 152 -17.20 -35.46 -8.21
C ASP A 152 -18.37 -36.30 -7.66
N ARG A 153 -18.09 -37.45 -7.01
CA ARG A 153 -19.11 -38.24 -6.30
C ARG A 153 -19.65 -37.52 -5.07
N MET A 154 -18.79 -36.89 -4.28
CA MET A 154 -19.25 -36.08 -3.14
C MET A 154 -20.13 -34.91 -3.60
N LEU A 155 -19.81 -34.31 -4.75
CA LEU A 155 -20.59 -33.27 -5.37
C LEU A 155 -21.98 -33.74 -5.81
N GLU A 156 -22.32 -35.02 -5.84
CA GLU A 156 -23.69 -35.49 -6.09
C GLU A 156 -24.62 -35.10 -4.94
N ASP A 157 -24.12 -35.07 -3.70
CA ASP A 157 -24.85 -34.58 -2.55
C ASP A 157 -25.12 -33.07 -2.66
N ARG A 158 -26.41 -32.71 -2.54
CA ARG A 158 -26.85 -31.32 -2.75
C ARG A 158 -26.30 -30.38 -1.67
N ALA A 159 -26.20 -30.83 -0.42
CA ALA A 159 -25.73 -30.00 0.68
C ALA A 159 -24.22 -29.73 0.58
N PHE A 160 -23.44 -30.77 0.27
CA PHE A 160 -22.01 -30.66 0.00
C PHE A 160 -21.74 -29.76 -1.20
N ARG A 161 -22.47 -29.94 -2.31
CA ARG A 161 -22.32 -29.09 -3.49
C ARG A 161 -22.65 -27.63 -3.19
N ALA A 162 -23.70 -27.36 -2.42
CA ALA A 162 -24.05 -26.00 -2.01
C ALA A 162 -22.97 -25.36 -1.12
N SER A 163 -22.34 -26.12 -0.22
CA SER A 163 -21.27 -25.61 0.64
C SER A 163 -19.98 -25.30 -0.13
N ILE A 164 -19.67 -26.06 -1.19
CA ILE A 164 -18.56 -25.74 -2.10
C ILE A 164 -18.81 -24.41 -2.82
N LEU A 165 -20.02 -24.20 -3.35
CA LEU A 165 -20.36 -22.95 -4.05
C LEU A 165 -20.32 -21.73 -3.11
N ASP A 166 -20.88 -21.83 -1.90
CA ASP A 166 -20.79 -20.77 -0.88
C ASP A 166 -19.33 -20.51 -0.45
N GLY A 167 -18.52 -21.56 -0.33
CA GLY A 167 -17.08 -21.43 -0.06
C GLY A 167 -16.33 -20.70 -1.18
N ASN A 168 -16.66 -21.01 -2.44
CA ASN A 168 -16.06 -20.37 -3.62
C ASN A 168 -16.40 -18.88 -3.69
N GLU A 169 -17.67 -18.50 -3.44
CA GLU A 169 -18.07 -17.09 -3.37
C GLU A 169 -17.27 -16.30 -2.33
N LYS A 170 -17.00 -16.90 -1.16
CA LYS A 170 -16.16 -16.29 -0.12
C LYS A 170 -14.70 -16.15 -0.57
N ILE A 171 -14.17 -17.13 -1.30
CA ILE A 171 -12.80 -17.06 -1.83
C ILE A 171 -12.71 -15.99 -2.92
N ASP A 172 -13.69 -15.89 -3.82
CA ASP A 172 -13.74 -14.85 -4.84
C ASP A 172 -13.78 -13.44 -4.24
N HIS A 173 -14.53 -13.27 -3.15
CA HIS A 173 -14.50 -12.02 -2.38
C HIS A 173 -13.08 -11.72 -1.86
N VAL A 174 -12.39 -12.71 -1.28
CA VAL A 174 -11.00 -12.56 -0.83
C VAL A 174 -10.06 -12.21 -1.98
N ILE A 175 -10.19 -12.88 -3.14
CA ILE A 175 -9.40 -12.57 -4.34
C ILE A 175 -9.64 -11.13 -4.77
N GLY A 176 -10.91 -10.72 -4.88
CA GLY A 176 -11.31 -9.38 -5.31
C GLY A 176 -10.76 -8.29 -4.39
N ARG A 177 -10.90 -8.47 -3.07
CA ARG A 177 -10.38 -7.53 -2.06
C ARG A 177 -8.87 -7.43 -2.09
N THR A 178 -8.19 -8.57 -2.11
CA THR A 178 -6.72 -8.63 -2.11
C THR A 178 -6.15 -8.02 -3.39
N LYS A 179 -6.70 -8.37 -4.57
CA LYS A 179 -6.28 -7.81 -5.86
C LYS A 179 -6.39 -6.28 -5.89
N ARG A 180 -7.49 -5.73 -5.35
CA ARG A 180 -7.68 -4.27 -5.30
C ARG A 180 -6.67 -3.63 -4.35
N ALA A 181 -6.49 -4.18 -3.15
CA ALA A 181 -5.51 -3.70 -2.17
C ALA A 181 -4.08 -3.72 -2.72
N THR A 182 -3.64 -4.82 -3.33
CA THR A 182 -2.30 -4.95 -3.92
C THR A 182 -2.09 -3.96 -5.06
N LYS A 183 -3.06 -3.82 -5.97
CA LYS A 183 -2.98 -2.85 -7.07
C LYS A 183 -2.79 -1.44 -6.55
N ASP A 184 -3.51 -1.11 -5.49
CA ASP A 184 -3.45 0.20 -4.88
C ASP A 184 -2.12 0.42 -4.14
N ALA A 185 -1.68 -0.51 -3.31
CA ALA A 185 -0.36 -0.42 -2.65
C ALA A 185 0.78 -0.27 -3.66
N LEU A 186 0.74 -1.00 -4.78
CA LEU A 186 1.75 -0.89 -5.85
C LEU A 186 1.82 0.49 -6.51
N LYS A 187 0.72 1.26 -6.53
CA LYS A 187 0.77 2.66 -6.99
C LYS A 187 1.57 3.52 -6.02
N ASP A 188 1.34 3.33 -4.72
CA ASP A 188 1.98 4.12 -3.67
C ASP A 188 3.48 3.75 -3.58
N VAL A 189 3.80 2.46 -3.70
CA VAL A 189 5.17 1.92 -3.85
C VAL A 189 5.88 2.57 -5.04
N GLN A 190 5.23 2.66 -6.21
CA GLN A 190 5.83 3.33 -7.37
C GLN A 190 6.08 4.82 -7.09
N LYS A 191 5.14 5.52 -6.46
CA LYS A 191 5.32 6.94 -6.10
C LYS A 191 6.46 7.14 -5.13
N GLY A 192 6.62 6.25 -4.16
CA GLY A 192 7.74 6.22 -3.23
C GLY A 192 9.07 6.00 -3.93
N PHE A 193 9.16 4.97 -4.78
CA PHE A 193 10.35 4.69 -5.57
C PHE A 193 10.78 5.89 -6.43
N ASP A 194 9.84 6.50 -7.15
CA ASP A 194 10.13 7.66 -8.00
C ASP A 194 10.63 8.86 -7.18
N ALA A 195 10.01 9.13 -6.03
CA ALA A 195 10.42 10.22 -5.14
C ALA A 195 11.81 9.95 -4.53
N THR A 196 12.07 8.73 -4.05
CA THR A 196 13.38 8.33 -3.51
C THR A 196 14.50 8.47 -4.54
N ASN A 197 14.24 8.15 -5.81
CA ASN A 197 15.21 8.36 -6.89
C ASN A 197 15.54 9.84 -7.12
N VAL A 198 14.61 10.75 -6.83
CA VAL A 198 14.87 12.19 -6.86
C VAL A 198 15.74 12.61 -5.68
N LEU A 199 15.44 12.11 -4.48
CA LEU A 199 16.22 12.39 -3.28
C LEU A 199 17.66 11.92 -3.44
N GLU A 200 17.86 10.69 -3.93
CA GLU A 200 19.19 10.13 -4.21
C GLU A 200 20.01 11.04 -5.11
N LYS A 201 19.48 11.43 -6.28
CA LYS A 201 20.16 12.32 -7.23
C LYS A 201 20.58 13.63 -6.58
N TYR A 202 19.72 14.18 -5.72
CA TYR A 202 20.04 15.39 -4.98
C TYR A 202 21.15 15.16 -3.96
N LEU A 203 21.07 14.10 -3.15
CA LEU A 203 22.07 13.78 -2.13
C LEU A 203 23.44 13.41 -2.73
N THR A 204 23.48 12.69 -3.85
CA THR A 204 24.72 12.40 -4.58
C THR A 204 25.37 13.68 -5.10
N LYS A 205 24.57 14.65 -5.59
CA LYS A 205 25.12 15.96 -5.96
C LYS A 205 25.63 16.69 -4.71
N LEU A 206 24.82 16.69 -3.65
CA LEU A 206 25.14 17.37 -2.40
C LEU A 206 26.44 16.83 -1.79
N SER A 207 26.67 15.51 -1.83
CA SER A 207 27.89 14.89 -1.30
C SER A 207 29.15 15.35 -2.02
N SER A 208 29.06 15.71 -3.29
CA SER A 208 30.19 16.29 -4.03
C SER A 208 30.45 17.77 -3.69
N THR A 209 29.44 18.52 -3.26
CA THR A 209 29.51 19.98 -3.10
C THR A 209 29.54 20.48 -1.66
N TRP A 210 28.91 19.75 -0.73
CA TRP A 210 28.80 20.17 0.66
C TRP A 210 30.17 20.10 1.33
N ARG A 211 30.71 21.23 1.78
CA ARG A 211 31.88 21.22 2.65
C ARG A 211 31.42 20.85 4.06
N ARG A 212 31.64 19.61 4.46
CA ARG A 212 31.31 19.13 5.80
C ARG A 212 32.19 19.84 6.82
N GLU A 213 31.57 20.65 7.67
CA GLU A 213 32.26 21.47 8.67
C GLU A 213 32.44 20.73 10.00
N SER A 214 31.65 19.67 10.24
CA SER A 214 31.69 18.84 11.44
C SER A 214 31.55 17.34 11.14
N PRO A 215 32.01 16.45 12.06
CA PRO A 215 31.73 15.01 11.98
C PRO A 215 30.24 14.69 11.95
N GLU A 216 29.41 15.50 12.62
CA GLU A 216 27.96 15.34 12.67
C GLU A 216 27.33 15.55 11.28
N HIS A 217 27.78 16.57 10.53
CA HIS A 217 27.32 16.80 9.16
C HIS A 217 27.66 15.64 8.22
N GLU A 218 28.86 15.06 8.37
CA GLU A 218 29.26 13.86 7.61
C GLU A 218 28.36 12.67 7.98
N ALA A 219 28.13 12.43 9.27
CA ALA A 219 27.31 11.33 9.74
C ALA A 219 25.87 11.40 9.20
N VAL A 220 25.25 12.59 9.21
CA VAL A 220 23.89 12.79 8.69
C VAL A 220 23.82 12.52 7.19
N LEU A 221 24.78 13.01 6.41
CA LEU A 221 24.82 12.76 4.96
C LEU A 221 24.98 11.27 4.64
N VAL A 222 25.91 10.59 5.32
CA VAL A 222 26.16 9.15 5.15
C VAL A 222 24.91 8.35 5.53
N ALA A 223 24.28 8.65 6.66
CA ALA A 223 23.05 8.00 7.09
C ALA A 223 21.93 8.18 6.05
N MET A 224 21.75 9.39 5.52
CA MET A 224 20.70 9.66 4.55
C MET A 224 20.96 8.98 3.19
N LEU A 225 22.22 8.88 2.75
CA LEU A 225 22.56 8.09 1.56
C LEU A 225 22.24 6.60 1.78
N GLY A 226 22.59 6.05 2.94
CA GLY A 226 22.29 4.67 3.30
C GLY A 226 20.78 4.38 3.36
N ASN A 227 20.01 5.28 3.99
CA ASN A 227 18.54 5.17 4.03
C ASN A 227 17.93 5.16 2.63
N VAL A 228 18.36 6.07 1.74
CA VAL A 228 17.87 6.13 0.37
C VAL A 228 18.19 4.85 -0.42
N GLU A 229 19.39 4.30 -0.27
CA GLU A 229 19.78 3.03 -0.89
C GLU A 229 18.91 1.87 -0.37
N GLY A 230 18.72 1.79 0.94
CA GLY A 230 17.85 0.81 1.59
C GLY A 230 16.41 0.90 1.10
N TRP A 231 15.84 2.11 1.06
CA TRP A 231 14.48 2.34 0.57
C TRP A 231 14.31 1.95 -0.89
N ARG A 232 15.26 2.30 -1.76
CA ARG A 232 15.21 1.90 -3.17
C ARG A 232 15.13 0.38 -3.32
N THR A 233 15.94 -0.34 -2.55
CA THR A 233 15.93 -1.81 -2.53
C THR A 233 14.58 -2.34 -2.03
N ALA A 234 14.08 -1.82 -0.91
CA ALA A 234 12.79 -2.21 -0.35
C ALA A 234 11.61 -1.95 -1.31
N PHE A 235 11.57 -0.81 -1.99
CA PHE A 235 10.54 -0.52 -3.00
C PHE A 235 10.58 -1.51 -4.18
N LEU A 236 11.79 -1.89 -4.65
CA LEU A 236 11.94 -2.90 -5.71
C LEU A 236 11.47 -4.29 -5.25
N GLU A 237 11.79 -4.66 -4.02
CA GLU A 237 11.33 -5.92 -3.42
C GLU A 237 9.80 -5.94 -3.29
N LEU A 238 9.18 -4.85 -2.84
CA LEU A 238 7.72 -4.70 -2.80
C LEU A 238 7.08 -4.85 -4.18
N HIS A 239 7.68 -4.29 -5.24
CA HIS A 239 7.22 -4.51 -6.61
C HIS A 239 7.24 -5.99 -7.00
N LEU A 240 8.34 -6.69 -6.70
CA LEU A 240 8.48 -8.11 -6.98
C LEU A 240 7.46 -8.96 -6.19
N GLN A 241 7.31 -8.69 -4.90
CA GLN A 241 6.35 -9.35 -4.03
C GLN A 241 4.91 -9.13 -4.51
N GLY A 242 4.53 -7.90 -4.85
CA GLY A 242 3.19 -7.59 -5.36
C GLY A 242 2.89 -8.32 -6.68
N ASN A 243 3.87 -8.45 -7.57
CA ASN A 243 3.74 -9.24 -8.81
C ASN A 243 3.58 -10.74 -8.53
N LYS A 244 4.34 -11.28 -7.58
CA LYS A 244 4.22 -12.68 -7.14
C LYS A 244 2.83 -12.96 -6.56
N LEU A 245 2.33 -12.06 -5.71
CA LEU A 245 0.99 -12.15 -5.14
C LEU A 245 -0.10 -12.09 -6.21
N ALA A 246 0.04 -11.23 -7.22
CA ALA A 246 -0.87 -11.19 -8.36
C ALA A 246 -0.92 -12.51 -9.14
N GLY A 247 0.24 -13.17 -9.32
CA GLY A 247 0.33 -14.50 -9.89
C GLY A 247 -0.41 -15.56 -9.04
N SER A 248 -0.17 -15.57 -7.72
CA SER A 248 -0.86 -16.49 -6.81
C SER A 248 -2.39 -16.25 -6.78
N LEU A 249 -2.84 -15.01 -6.84
CA LEU A 249 -4.26 -14.67 -6.92
C LEU A 249 -4.91 -15.19 -8.21
N THR A 250 -4.22 -15.08 -9.34
CA THR A 250 -4.69 -15.61 -10.63
C THR A 250 -4.86 -17.12 -10.55
N LYS A 251 -3.85 -17.81 -10.02
CA LYS A 251 -3.89 -19.27 -9.81
C LYS A 251 -4.99 -19.72 -8.86
N LEU A 252 -5.25 -18.96 -7.79
CA LEU A 252 -6.35 -19.26 -6.88
C LEU A 252 -7.70 -19.13 -7.60
N GLY A 253 -7.89 -18.10 -8.41
CA GLY A 253 -9.10 -17.92 -9.22
C GLY A 253 -9.32 -19.07 -10.22
N GLU A 254 -8.26 -19.53 -10.90
CA GLU A 254 -8.35 -20.69 -11.80
C GLU A 254 -8.82 -21.97 -11.07
N ILE A 255 -8.29 -22.21 -9.87
CA ILE A 255 -8.69 -23.35 -9.04
C ILE A 255 -10.16 -23.26 -8.62
N VAL A 256 -10.61 -22.06 -8.22
CA VAL A 256 -12.02 -21.82 -7.87
C VAL A 256 -12.93 -22.08 -9.07
N SER A 257 -12.57 -21.55 -10.25
CA SER A 257 -13.33 -21.80 -11.48
C SER A 257 -13.40 -23.29 -11.86
N GLU A 258 -12.33 -24.07 -11.65
CA GLU A 258 -12.37 -25.52 -11.86
C GLU A 258 -13.38 -26.20 -10.92
N MET A 259 -13.40 -25.82 -9.64
CA MET A 259 -14.34 -26.37 -8.67
C MET A 259 -15.80 -26.07 -9.04
N GLU A 260 -16.09 -24.83 -9.45
CA GLU A 260 -17.42 -24.42 -9.91
C GLU A 260 -17.85 -25.19 -11.16
N GLN A 261 -16.93 -25.37 -12.11
CA GLN A 261 -17.20 -26.12 -13.33
C GLN A 261 -17.59 -27.57 -13.01
N ARG A 262 -16.85 -28.25 -12.12
CA ARG A 262 -17.17 -29.62 -11.67
C ARG A 262 -18.54 -29.69 -11.00
N ALA A 263 -18.84 -28.78 -10.09
CA ALA A 263 -20.15 -28.69 -9.43
C ALA A 263 -21.30 -28.47 -10.44
N ALA A 264 -21.07 -27.65 -11.47
CA ALA A 264 -22.05 -27.40 -12.51
C ALA A 264 -22.26 -28.62 -13.42
N VAL A 265 -21.21 -29.37 -13.75
CA VAL A 265 -21.31 -30.63 -14.51
C VAL A 265 -22.16 -31.65 -13.75
N VAL A 266 -21.87 -31.88 -12.47
CA VAL A 266 -22.63 -32.84 -11.65
C VAL A 266 -24.10 -32.42 -11.56
N SER A 267 -24.37 -31.13 -11.34
CA SER A 267 -25.74 -30.61 -11.30
C SER A 267 -26.52 -30.89 -12.60
N ARG A 268 -25.89 -30.70 -13.77
CA ARG A 268 -26.51 -30.99 -15.07
C ARG A 268 -26.76 -32.48 -15.26
N ASN A 269 -25.81 -33.33 -14.89
CA ASN A 269 -25.95 -34.78 -15.04
C ASN A 269 -27.10 -35.33 -14.20
N LEU A 270 -27.30 -34.81 -12.98
CA LEU A 270 -28.40 -35.20 -12.11
C LEU A 270 -29.78 -34.82 -12.69
N ILE A 271 -29.89 -33.64 -13.32
CA ILE A 271 -31.13 -33.20 -14.00
C ILE A 271 -31.45 -34.12 -15.18
N VAL A 272 -30.47 -34.37 -16.06
CA VAL A 272 -30.64 -35.25 -17.23
C VAL A 272 -31.05 -36.66 -16.80
N SER A 273 -30.48 -37.16 -15.70
CA SER A 273 -30.80 -38.48 -15.17
C SER A 273 -32.23 -38.53 -14.61
N ALA A 274 -32.67 -37.50 -13.91
CA ALA A 274 -34.05 -37.38 -13.42
C ALA A 274 -35.07 -37.27 -14.57
N ASP A 275 -34.74 -36.50 -15.61
CA ASP A 275 -35.58 -36.37 -16.81
C ASP A 275 -35.69 -37.70 -17.57
N ALA A 276 -34.58 -38.42 -17.76
CA ALA A 276 -34.58 -39.74 -18.40
C ALA A 276 -35.42 -40.77 -17.62
N PHE A 277 -35.35 -40.77 -16.29
CA PHE A 277 -36.21 -41.62 -15.46
C PHE A 277 -37.69 -41.25 -15.55
N SER A 278 -38.02 -39.95 -15.65
CA SER A 278 -39.42 -39.52 -15.80
C SER A 278 -40.02 -39.85 -17.17
N VAL A 279 -39.21 -39.79 -18.24
CA VAL A 279 -39.63 -40.18 -19.61
C VAL A 279 -39.83 -41.70 -19.73
N LEU A 280 -39.06 -42.52 -19.02
CA LEU A 280 -39.24 -43.98 -18.97
C LEU A 280 -40.37 -44.43 -18.04
N SER A 281 -40.99 -43.51 -17.28
CA SER A 281 -42.04 -43.81 -16.29
C SER A 281 -43.47 -43.46 -16.75
N PHE A 282 -43.65 -43.00 -17.99
CA PHE A 282 -44.96 -42.82 -18.63
C PHE A 282 -45.04 -43.69 -19.90
N PRO A 283 -46.17 -44.37 -20.14
CA PRO A 283 -46.25 -45.81 -20.48
C PRO A 283 -45.87 -46.20 -21.90
#